data_AF-A0AAJ2YJ36-F1
#
_entry.id   AF-A0AAJ2YJ36-F1
#
_cell.length_a   1.000
_cell.length_b   1.000
_cell.length_c   1.000
_cell.angle_alpha   90.00
_cell.angle_beta   90.00
_cell.angle_gamma   90.00
#
_symmetry.space_group_name_H-M   'P 1'
#
loop_
_entity.id
_entity.type
_entity.pdbx_description
1 polymer ?
#
loop_
_entity_poly.entity_id
_entity_poly.type
_entity_poly.pdbx_seq_one_letter_code
_entity_poly.pdbx_strand_id
1 'polypeptide(L)'
;MTHHVLRLRSVAAALVVAGLFTATTAGCSTGPTTQEEVCDKYDSLGNRLGIGQVFGNPVFSAAGDLADVAGRYEGPEDLSADAERLESIADSDSTSELELSEATRNVAALCGHQLGSGSFSLPE
;
A
#
# COMPACT_ATOMS: atom_id res chain seq x y z
N MET A 1 -5.16 -36.12 52.50
CA MET A 1 -5.43 -37.21 51.53
C MET A 1 -5.14 -36.68 50.14
N THR A 2 -4.17 -37.33 49.47
CA THR A 2 -3.92 -37.45 48.02
C THR A 2 -3.87 -36.21 47.11
N HIS A 3 -2.67 -36.00 46.56
CA HIS A 3 -2.32 -35.21 45.38
C HIS A 3 -2.90 -35.78 44.08
N HIS A 4 -2.93 -34.92 43.05
CA HIS A 4 -2.74 -35.09 41.60
C HIS A 4 -3.70 -34.09 40.90
N VAL A 5 -3.38 -33.33 39.85
CA VAL A 5 -2.57 -33.64 38.65
C VAL A 5 -2.05 -32.33 38.03
N LEU A 6 -0.89 -32.39 37.37
CA LEU A 6 -0.21 -31.32 36.63
C LEU A 6 -1.02 -30.72 35.47
N ARG A 7 -0.78 -29.44 35.16
CA ARG A 7 -0.26 -29.00 33.85
C ARG A 7 0.21 -27.54 33.87
N LEU A 8 1.53 -27.34 33.74
CA LEU A 8 2.11 -26.10 33.22
C LEU A 8 1.65 -25.89 31.77
N ARG A 9 1.34 -24.64 31.40
CA ARG A 9 1.86 -24.00 30.18
C ARG A 9 1.43 -22.53 30.11
N SER A 10 2.41 -21.67 30.37
CA SER A 10 2.90 -20.63 29.47
C SER A 10 1.92 -19.63 28.82
N VAL A 11 2.18 -18.36 29.15
CA VAL A 11 2.49 -17.25 28.22
C VAL A 11 1.30 -16.53 27.55
N ALA A 12 1.22 -15.24 27.93
CA ALA A 12 0.95 -14.05 27.13
C ALA A 12 -0.23 -14.03 26.16
N ALA A 13 -1.03 -12.97 26.23
CA ALA A 13 -0.74 -11.73 25.52
C ALA A 13 -1.93 -10.78 25.73
N ALA A 14 -1.61 -9.51 25.97
CA ALA A 14 -2.59 -8.44 26.07
C ALA A 14 -3.36 -8.34 24.75
N LEU A 15 -4.66 -8.60 24.80
CA LEU A 15 -5.59 -8.23 23.74
C LEU A 15 -5.86 -6.73 23.88
N VAL A 16 -5.07 -5.90 23.21
CA VAL A 16 -5.48 -4.53 22.89
C VAL A 16 -6.28 -4.60 21.60
N VAL A 17 -7.58 -4.91 21.75
CA VAL A 17 -8.58 -4.77 20.69
C VAL A 17 -9.44 -3.58 21.09
N ALA A 18 -9.20 -2.42 20.47
CA ALA A 18 -10.21 -1.40 20.20
C ALA A 18 -9.53 -0.15 19.62
N GLY A 19 -9.79 0.10 18.34
CA GLY A 19 -9.42 1.33 17.67
C GLY A 19 -10.16 1.44 16.34
N LEU A 20 -11.49 1.34 16.35
CA LEU A 20 -12.33 1.82 15.26
C LEU A 20 -12.01 3.30 15.03
N PHE A 21 -11.52 3.66 13.85
CA PHE A 21 -11.68 5.01 13.31
C PHE A 21 -12.19 4.94 11.88
N THR A 22 -13.52 4.89 11.76
CA THR A 22 -14.22 5.39 10.60
C THR A 22 -14.04 6.91 10.53
N ALA A 23 -13.30 7.41 9.55
CA ALA A 23 -13.30 8.82 9.19
C ALA A 23 -13.17 8.98 7.68
N THR A 24 -14.29 8.83 6.97
CA THR A 24 -14.46 9.35 5.61
C THR A 24 -14.49 10.87 5.68
N THR A 25 -13.32 11.50 5.65
CA THR A 25 -13.19 12.94 5.41
C THR A 25 -12.55 13.14 4.05
N ALA A 26 -13.36 13.37 3.02
CA ALA A 26 -12.94 13.93 1.74
C ALA A 26 -12.62 15.44 1.89
N GLY A 27 -11.83 15.78 2.90
CA GLY A 27 -11.34 17.13 3.18
C GLY A 27 -9.83 17.09 3.21
N CYS A 28 -9.18 17.99 2.48
CA CYS A 28 -7.74 18.23 2.39
C CYS A 28 -6.91 17.32 3.31
N SER A 29 -6.56 16.13 2.81
CA SER A 29 -5.76 15.15 3.53
C SER A 29 -4.34 15.74 3.59
N THR A 30 -3.96 16.31 4.73
CA THR A 30 -2.61 16.86 5.00
C THR A 30 -1.98 16.23 6.25
N GLY A 31 -2.50 15.07 6.68
CA GLY A 31 -1.95 14.29 7.79
C GLY A 31 -0.99 13.18 7.34
N PRO A 32 -0.34 12.47 8.26
CA PRO A 32 0.39 11.24 7.91
C PRO A 32 -0.55 10.18 7.33
N THR A 33 -0.09 9.43 6.33
CA THR A 33 -0.84 8.30 5.78
C THR A 33 -0.48 6.98 6.47
N THR A 34 -1.25 5.93 6.21
CA THR A 34 -1.03 4.58 6.73
C THR A 34 -0.50 3.63 5.64
N GLN A 35 0.09 2.52 6.06
CA GLN A 35 0.50 1.45 5.14
C GLN A 35 -0.68 0.94 4.30
N GLU A 36 -1.87 0.80 4.90
CA GLU A 36 -3.08 0.35 4.21
C GLU A 36 -3.45 1.29 3.06
N GLU A 37 -3.46 2.59 3.31
CA GLU A 37 -3.80 3.59 2.29
C GLU A 37 -2.75 3.66 1.16
N VAL A 38 -1.46 3.48 1.48
CA VAL A 38 -0.40 3.35 0.47
C VAL A 38 -0.63 2.11 -0.41
N CYS A 39 -0.93 0.96 0.21
CA CYS A 39 -1.15 -0.28 -0.54
C CYS A 39 -2.44 -0.26 -1.36
N ASP A 40 -3.51 0.36 -0.86
CA ASP A 40 -4.75 0.56 -1.61
C ASP A 40 -4.52 1.39 -2.90
N LYS A 41 -3.72 2.47 -2.79
CA LYS A 41 -3.36 3.28 -3.96
C LYS A 41 -2.44 2.53 -4.91
N TYR A 42 -1.54 1.71 -4.37
CA TYR A 42 -0.66 0.86 -5.17
C TYR A 42 -1.42 -0.19 -5.97
N ASP A 43 -2.41 -0.84 -5.36
CA ASP A 43 -3.32 -1.77 -6.03
C ASP A 43 -4.18 -1.08 -7.08
N SER A 44 -4.70 0.12 -6.78
CA SER A 44 -5.43 0.95 -7.74
C SER A 44 -4.58 1.28 -8.98
N LEU A 45 -3.30 1.61 -8.80
CA LEU A 45 -2.36 1.81 -9.91
C LEU A 45 -2.16 0.52 -10.70
N GLY A 46 -1.91 -0.61 -10.03
CA GLY A 46 -1.71 -1.92 -10.66
C GLY A 46 -2.91 -2.36 -11.50
N ASN A 47 -4.12 -2.19 -10.97
CA ASN A 47 -5.37 -2.51 -11.67
C ASN A 47 -5.55 -1.72 -12.97
N ARG A 48 -5.02 -0.49 -13.04
CA ARG A 48 -5.11 0.35 -14.24
C ARG A 48 -4.14 -0.08 -15.34
N LEU A 49 -3.08 -0.80 -15.02
CA LEU A 49 -2.16 -1.37 -16.01
C LEU A 49 -2.81 -2.54 -16.79
N GLY A 50 -3.68 -3.30 -16.13
CA GLY A 50 -4.35 -4.47 -16.75
C GLY A 50 -5.40 -4.14 -17.81
N ILE A 51 -5.74 -2.86 -18.01
CA ILE A 51 -6.91 -2.44 -18.83
C ILE A 51 -6.52 -1.92 -20.22
N GLY A 52 -5.23 -1.95 -20.60
CA GLY A 52 -4.83 -1.65 -21.99
C GLY A 52 -3.33 -1.42 -22.19
N GLN A 53 -2.85 -1.63 -23.42
CA GLN A 53 -1.43 -1.50 -23.79
C GLN A 53 -0.91 -0.05 -23.90
N VAL A 54 -1.75 0.94 -23.60
CA VAL A 54 -1.38 2.37 -23.66
C VAL A 54 -1.59 2.97 -22.27
N PHE A 55 -0.50 3.35 -21.61
CA PHE A 55 -0.55 4.13 -20.38
C PHE A 55 -1.11 5.52 -20.70
N GLY A 56 -2.36 5.74 -20.31
CA GLY A 56 -3.06 7.00 -20.50
C GLY A 56 -3.28 7.74 -19.19
N ASN A 57 -4.07 8.81 -19.26
CA ASN A 57 -4.44 9.65 -18.12
C ASN A 57 -4.85 8.89 -16.83
N PRO A 58 -5.53 7.74 -16.88
CA PRO A 58 -5.83 6.97 -15.65
C PRO A 58 -4.57 6.49 -14.92
N VAL A 59 -3.52 6.09 -15.64
CA VAL A 59 -2.29 5.57 -15.02
C VAL A 59 -1.49 6.71 -14.42
N PHE A 60 -1.33 7.82 -15.13
CA PHE A 60 -0.67 9.02 -14.63
C PHE A 60 -1.39 9.59 -13.39
N SER A 61 -2.72 9.70 -13.43
CA SER A 61 -3.51 10.13 -12.27
C SER A 61 -3.38 9.18 -11.09
N ALA A 62 -3.29 7.87 -11.30
CA ALA A 62 -3.07 6.92 -10.20
C ALA A 62 -1.64 6.95 -9.66
N ALA A 63 -0.66 7.26 -10.51
CA ALA A 63 0.71 7.47 -10.07
C ALA A 63 0.79 8.70 -9.16
N GLY A 64 0.12 9.81 -9.51
CA GLY A 64 0.05 11.00 -8.65
C GLY A 64 -0.69 10.75 -7.33
N ASP A 65 -1.81 10.03 -7.37
CA ASP A 65 -2.51 9.61 -6.15
C ASP A 65 -1.61 8.78 -5.22
N LEU A 66 -0.79 7.88 -5.79
CA LEU A 66 0.17 7.08 -5.03
C LEU A 66 1.35 7.93 -4.53
N ALA A 67 1.82 8.88 -5.33
CA ALA A 67 2.88 9.82 -4.95
C ALA A 67 2.49 10.64 -3.72
N ASP A 68 1.26 11.18 -3.67
CA ASP A 68 0.76 11.97 -2.54
C ASP A 68 0.78 11.16 -1.24
N VAL A 69 0.21 9.94 -1.26
CA VAL A 69 0.17 9.10 -0.06
C VAL A 69 1.57 8.62 0.31
N ALA A 70 2.38 8.15 -0.64
CA ALA A 70 3.75 7.70 -0.37
C ALA A 70 4.62 8.81 0.22
N GLY A 71 4.48 10.04 -0.26
CA GLY A 71 5.21 11.21 0.25
C GLY A 71 4.81 11.61 1.68
N ARG A 72 3.65 11.15 2.16
CA ARG A 72 3.11 11.44 3.50
C ARG A 72 3.20 10.24 4.44
N TYR A 73 3.84 9.16 4.03
CA TYR A 73 3.99 7.95 4.85
C TYR A 73 5.08 8.16 5.89
N GLU A 74 4.72 8.05 7.17
CA GLU A 74 5.65 8.21 8.32
C GLU A 74 6.09 6.86 8.93
N GLY A 75 5.94 5.77 8.19
CA GLY A 75 6.36 4.45 8.64
C GLY A 75 7.88 4.23 8.62
N PRO A 76 8.34 3.02 8.99
CA PRO A 76 9.77 2.72 9.07
C PRO A 76 10.46 2.67 7.70
N GLU A 77 9.73 2.40 6.63
CA GLU A 77 10.21 2.43 5.26
C GLU A 77 10.18 3.85 4.69
N ASP A 78 11.29 4.29 4.09
CA ASP A 78 11.34 5.57 3.39
C ASP A 78 10.80 5.42 1.96
N LEU A 79 9.62 6.03 1.72
CA LEU A 79 8.94 6.04 0.43
C LEU A 79 9.13 7.36 -0.33
N SER A 80 9.89 8.33 0.20
CA SER A 80 10.04 9.66 -0.41
C SER A 80 10.60 9.59 -1.83
N ALA A 81 11.60 8.76 -2.06
CA ALA A 81 12.21 8.57 -3.39
C ALA A 81 11.26 7.91 -4.40
N ASP A 82 10.36 7.05 -3.93
CA ASP A 82 9.32 6.43 -4.76
C ASP A 82 8.26 7.49 -5.10
N ALA A 83 7.83 8.29 -4.12
CA ALA A 83 6.90 9.40 -4.29
C ALA A 83 7.38 10.42 -5.33
N GLU A 84 8.64 10.85 -5.26
CA GLU A 84 9.22 11.80 -6.24
C GLU A 84 9.21 11.25 -7.67
N ARG A 85 9.53 9.96 -7.85
CA ARG A 85 9.50 9.32 -9.18
C ARG A 85 8.08 9.17 -9.70
N LEU A 86 7.15 8.79 -8.83
CA LEU A 86 5.74 8.66 -9.17
C LEU A 86 5.12 10.01 -9.57
N GLU A 87 5.47 11.08 -8.87
CA GLU A 87 5.06 12.45 -9.24
C GLU A 87 5.60 12.83 -10.62
N SER A 88 6.89 12.54 -10.87
CA SER A 88 7.47 12.78 -12.20
C SER A 88 6.79 11.98 -13.30
N ILE A 89 6.32 10.76 -13.02
CA ILE A 89 5.54 9.96 -13.97
C ILE A 89 4.15 10.57 -14.16
N ALA A 90 3.50 11.03 -13.09
CA ALA A 90 2.18 11.65 -13.14
C ALA A 90 2.14 12.90 -14.05
N ASP A 91 3.23 13.67 -14.07
CA ASP A 91 3.41 14.85 -14.91
C ASP A 91 3.91 14.55 -16.34
N SER A 92 4.21 13.28 -16.66
CA SER A 92 4.78 12.89 -17.96
C SER A 92 3.70 12.56 -19.00
N ASP A 93 4.02 12.79 -20.28
CA ASP A 93 3.15 12.41 -21.41
C ASP A 93 3.20 10.91 -21.75
N SER A 94 4.21 10.20 -21.24
CA SER A 94 4.44 8.78 -21.49
C SER A 94 5.20 8.13 -20.33
N THR A 95 4.97 6.83 -20.13
CA THR A 95 5.74 6.01 -19.19
C THR A 95 5.79 4.56 -19.70
N SER A 96 6.46 3.68 -18.96
CA SER A 96 6.59 2.26 -19.22
C SER A 96 6.36 1.43 -17.95
N GLU A 97 6.04 0.14 -18.12
CA GLU A 97 5.91 -0.79 -16.98
C GLU A 97 7.19 -0.85 -16.14
N LEU A 98 8.35 -0.76 -16.80
CA LEU A 98 9.65 -0.77 -16.12
C LEU A 98 9.82 0.48 -15.26
N GLU A 99 9.53 1.67 -15.79
CA GLU A 99 9.60 2.93 -15.03
C GLU A 99 8.63 2.92 -13.85
N LEU A 100 7.39 2.44 -14.05
CA LEU A 100 6.41 2.30 -12.97
C LEU A 100 6.85 1.28 -11.90
N SER A 101 7.43 0.15 -12.33
CA SER A 101 7.95 -0.85 -11.39
C SER A 101 9.16 -0.33 -10.60
N GLU A 102 10.01 0.50 -11.21
CA GLU A 102 11.16 1.11 -10.53
C GLU A 102 10.70 2.23 -9.59
N ALA A 103 9.73 3.04 -10.00
CA ALA A 103 9.16 4.11 -9.21
C ALA A 103 8.38 3.61 -7.98
N THR A 104 7.94 2.35 -7.99
CA THR A 104 7.16 1.73 -6.91
C THR A 104 7.91 0.66 -6.14
N ARG A 105 9.24 0.58 -6.28
CA ARG A 105 10.02 -0.55 -5.75
C ARG A 105 9.90 -0.73 -4.22
N ASN A 106 9.98 0.37 -3.46
CA ASN A 106 9.87 0.31 -2.00
C ASN A 106 8.41 0.15 -1.57
N VAL A 107 7.48 0.75 -2.31
CA VAL A 107 6.04 0.52 -2.12
C VAL A 107 5.68 -0.97 -2.31
N ALA A 108 6.24 -1.61 -3.33
CA ALA A 108 6.07 -3.05 -3.59
C ALA A 108 6.61 -3.90 -2.43
N ALA A 109 7.76 -3.50 -1.87
CA ALA A 109 8.34 -4.18 -0.71
C ALA A 109 7.49 -4.00 0.55
N LEU A 110 6.89 -2.82 0.74
CA LEU A 110 5.98 -2.51 1.83
C LEU A 110 4.67 -3.30 1.74
N CYS A 111 4.10 -3.43 0.53
CA CYS A 111 2.82 -4.10 0.31
C CYS A 111 2.96 -5.61 0.09
N GLY A 112 4.18 -6.10 -0.20
CA GLY A 112 4.48 -7.53 -0.32
C GLY A 112 4.09 -8.15 -1.67
N HIS A 113 3.82 -7.35 -2.70
CA HIS A 113 3.49 -7.82 -4.04
C HIS A 113 3.98 -6.85 -5.11
N GLN A 114 4.04 -7.32 -6.37
CA GLN A 114 4.47 -6.50 -7.51
C GLN A 114 3.30 -5.70 -8.11
N LEU A 115 3.63 -4.67 -8.87
CA LEU A 115 2.64 -3.81 -9.50
C LEU A 115 1.89 -4.61 -10.59
N GLY A 116 0.57 -4.43 -10.66
CA GLY A 116 -0.27 -5.18 -11.60
C GLY A 116 -0.50 -6.65 -11.24
N SER A 117 0.08 -7.13 -10.13
CA SER A 117 -0.25 -8.46 -9.57
C SER A 117 -1.48 -8.45 -8.65
N GLY A 118 -2.26 -7.36 -8.67
CA GLY A 118 -3.46 -7.15 -7.87
C GLY A 118 -4.38 -8.37 -7.90
N SER A 119 -4.53 -8.97 -6.71
CA SER A 119 -5.50 -10.00 -6.32
C SER A 119 -6.13 -10.80 -7.47
N PHE A 120 -5.36 -11.72 -8.06
CA PHE A 120 -5.99 -12.93 -8.61
C PHE A 120 -6.44 -13.76 -7.40
N SER A 121 -7.60 -13.45 -6.83
CA SER A 121 -8.33 -14.45 -6.06
C SER A 121 -8.63 -15.57 -7.04
N LEU A 122 -7.82 -16.64 -7.01
CA LEU A 122 -8.18 -17.92 -7.61
C LEU A 122 -9.59 -18.26 -7.09
N PRO A 123 -10.58 -18.47 -7.97
CA PRO A 123 -11.84 -19.02 -7.49
C PRO A 123 -11.54 -20.38 -6.86
N GLU A 124 -11.93 -20.55 -5.59
CA GLU A 124 -11.97 -21.87 -4.92
C GLU A 124 -12.89 -22.84 -5.67
#